data_AF-A0A3A8WH60-F1
#
_entry.id   AF-A0A3A8WH60-F1
#
_cell.length_a   1.000
_cell.length_b   1.000
_cell.length_c   1.000
_cell.angle_alpha   90.00
_cell.angle_beta   90.00
_cell.angle_gamma   90.00
#
_symmetry.space_group_name_H-M   'P 1'
#
loop_
_entity.id
_entity.type
_entity.pdbx_description
1 polymer ?
#
loop_
_entity_poly.entity_id
_entity_poly.type
_entity_poly.pdbx_seq_one_letter_code
_entity_poly.pdbx_strand_id
1 'polypeptide(L)'
;MSLNYNQFYQGTQQIQNYGSDMALKKDTLVKYEFSTTDKDGNKVMDKMSKEETIQVMNDITAQYGDNVIVEFSGDGLAALADFKKGIMDRPLSQEELEEKAAKDAAFQKDIIHFDRSVSYLPEYSGIFSADKAVAAAVEKSSKKEQAYVYNIIRQNFLIENSSSMTEEERQANISLGMEKAEYAAENFISDGNRKSFLTAMESIAKLARAGKSDSNGNMDYGVNKPSYLGHGSSLVYTTNTVDMMRRMDSSAYEEFQKIGSRKDGALDALKYLSDWYISAVKKNPSIVDIYERRSEQYVSALRN
;
A
#
# COMPACT_ATOMS: atom_id res chain seq x y z
N MET A 1 26.44 -12.70 -26.71
CA MET A 1 27.71 -12.15 -26.20
C MET A 1 27.40 -11.56 -24.83
N SER A 2 27.92 -12.11 -23.74
CA SER A 2 27.73 -11.49 -22.42
C SER A 2 28.59 -10.23 -22.38
N LEU A 3 27.96 -9.05 -22.38
CA LEU A 3 28.68 -7.83 -22.05
C LEU A 3 29.28 -7.98 -20.65
N ASN A 4 30.58 -7.72 -20.53
CA ASN A 4 31.28 -7.84 -19.25
C ASN A 4 31.13 -6.53 -18.48
N TYR A 5 30.33 -6.55 -17.42
CA TYR A 5 30.02 -5.37 -16.61
C TYR A 5 30.98 -5.18 -15.42
N ASN A 6 32.09 -5.95 -15.33
CA ASN A 6 33.03 -5.91 -14.21
C ASN A 6 33.66 -4.54 -13.98
N GLN A 7 33.76 -3.70 -15.02
CA GLN A 7 34.28 -2.34 -14.88
C GLN A 7 33.41 -1.43 -14.01
N PHE A 8 32.13 -1.80 -13.81
CA PHE A 8 31.17 -1.06 -12.99
C PHE A 8 31.02 -1.67 -11.59
N TYR A 9 31.66 -2.81 -11.31
CA TYR A 9 31.54 -3.50 -10.02
C TYR A 9 32.33 -2.77 -8.93
N GLN A 10 31.65 -2.42 -7.83
CA GLN A 10 32.20 -1.65 -6.70
C GLN A 10 32.52 -2.52 -5.48
N GLY A 11 32.13 -3.79 -5.48
CA GLY A 11 32.46 -4.73 -4.41
C GLY A 11 31.29 -5.59 -3.95
N THR A 12 31.62 -6.54 -3.08
CA THR A 12 30.66 -7.44 -2.42
C THR A 12 30.80 -7.28 -0.91
N GLN A 13 29.68 -7.23 -0.20
CA GLN A 13 29.60 -7.10 1.24
C GLN A 13 28.69 -8.19 1.82
N GLN A 14 29.10 -8.82 2.92
CA GLN A 14 28.20 -9.66 3.70
C GLN A 14 27.25 -8.78 4.52
N ILE A 15 25.96 -9.08 4.44
CA ILE A 15 24.91 -8.37 5.16
C ILE A 15 24.42 -9.22 6.32
N GLN A 16 24.01 -8.57 7.42
CA GLN A 16 23.37 -9.29 8.52
C GLN A 16 22.08 -9.92 7.99
N ASN A 17 22.05 -11.26 8.08
CA ASN A 17 21.01 -12.18 7.63
C ASN A 17 19.64 -11.54 7.42
N TYR A 18 19.15 -11.62 6.19
CA TYR A 18 17.86 -11.08 5.79
C TYR A 18 16.92 -12.21 5.32
N GLY A 19 15.76 -12.35 5.98
CA GLY A 19 14.71 -13.34 5.69
C GLY A 19 14.33 -14.22 6.90
N SER A 20 13.04 -14.44 7.14
CA SER A 20 12.51 -15.27 8.24
C SER A 20 12.49 -16.78 7.94
N ASP A 21 12.70 -17.16 6.68
CA ASP A 21 12.64 -18.54 6.21
C ASP A 21 14.04 -19.02 5.77
N MET A 22 14.46 -20.21 6.20
CA MET A 22 15.83 -20.70 5.96
C MET A 22 16.14 -20.92 4.48
N ALA A 23 15.12 -21.08 3.62
CA ALA A 23 15.26 -21.36 2.20
C ALA A 23 15.45 -20.12 1.31
N LEU A 24 15.29 -18.89 1.83
CA LEU A 24 15.31 -17.64 1.06
C LEU A 24 16.26 -16.60 1.65
N LYS A 25 17.29 -17.07 2.36
CA LYS A 25 18.27 -16.23 3.05
C LYS A 25 19.06 -15.41 2.04
N LYS A 26 19.00 -14.09 2.17
CA LYS A 26 19.93 -13.17 1.51
C LYS A 26 21.04 -12.82 2.49
N ASP A 27 22.28 -13.13 2.14
CA ASP A 27 23.45 -12.92 3.00
C ASP A 27 24.55 -12.09 2.32
N THR A 28 24.36 -11.78 1.03
CA THR A 28 25.39 -11.18 0.19
C THR A 28 24.82 -10.00 -0.59
N LEU A 29 25.46 -8.83 -0.48
CA LEU A 29 25.16 -7.61 -1.24
C LEU A 29 26.28 -7.33 -2.24
N VAL A 30 25.94 -7.16 -3.50
CA VAL A 30 26.86 -6.84 -4.60
C VAL A 30 26.53 -5.46 -5.14
N LYS A 31 27.53 -4.61 -5.35
CA LYS A 31 27.33 -3.22 -5.77
C LYS A 31 27.89 -2.95 -7.16
N TYR A 32 27.12 -2.25 -7.98
CA TYR A 32 27.52 -1.75 -9.28
C TYR A 32 27.23 -0.26 -9.40
N GLU A 33 28.19 0.52 -9.92
CA GLU A 33 28.07 1.96 -10.14
C GLU A 33 28.34 2.30 -11.61
N PHE A 34 27.36 2.92 -12.24
CA PHE A 34 27.36 3.33 -13.65
C PHE A 34 27.40 4.86 -13.74
N SER A 35 28.59 5.43 -13.66
CA SER A 35 28.79 6.87 -13.71
C SER A 35 29.21 7.34 -15.11
N THR A 36 28.58 8.39 -15.63
CA THR A 36 28.91 8.96 -16.95
C THR A 36 30.27 9.66 -16.95
N THR A 37 30.76 10.05 -15.76
CA THR A 37 32.05 10.68 -15.55
C THR A 37 32.88 9.97 -14.48
N ASP A 38 34.21 10.03 -14.60
CA ASP A 38 35.14 9.58 -13.58
C ASP A 38 35.29 10.63 -12.45
N LYS A 39 36.13 10.32 -11.46
CA LYS A 39 36.43 11.22 -10.33
C LYS A 39 37.12 12.53 -10.74
N ASP A 40 37.75 12.55 -11.91
CA ASP A 40 38.44 13.70 -12.47
C ASP A 40 37.54 14.49 -13.44
N GLY A 41 36.27 14.08 -13.61
CA GLY A 41 35.28 14.72 -14.46
C GLY A 41 35.38 14.37 -15.95
N ASN A 42 36.21 13.39 -16.32
CA ASN A 42 36.31 12.94 -17.71
C ASN A 42 35.14 12.02 -18.04
N LYS A 43 34.66 12.08 -19.28
CA LYS A 43 33.56 11.25 -19.76
C LYS A 43 34.01 9.79 -19.89
N VAL A 44 33.30 8.87 -19.23
CA VAL A 44 33.61 7.43 -19.20
C VAL A 44 32.59 6.63 -20.02
N MET A 45 31.33 7.04 -20.02
CA MET A 45 30.28 6.39 -20.80
C MET A 45 29.17 7.37 -21.18
N ASP A 46 28.43 7.04 -22.23
CA ASP A 46 27.16 7.70 -22.52
C ASP A 46 26.06 7.20 -21.59
N LYS A 47 25.10 8.07 -21.31
CA LYS A 47 23.91 7.72 -20.56
C LYS A 47 23.09 6.70 -21.36
N MET A 48 22.81 5.55 -20.76
CA MET A 48 22.02 4.48 -21.36
C MET A 48 20.57 4.90 -21.51
N SER A 49 19.89 4.39 -22.53
CA SER A 49 18.43 4.48 -22.63
C SER A 49 17.73 3.68 -21.51
N LYS A 50 16.42 3.85 -21.36
CA LYS A 50 15.62 3.14 -20.35
C LYS A 50 15.62 1.63 -20.61
N GLU A 51 15.52 1.24 -21.88
CA GLU A 51 15.52 -0.14 -22.33
C GLU A 51 16.89 -0.79 -22.08
N GLU A 52 17.98 -0.10 -22.42
CA GLU A 52 19.35 -0.55 -22.13
C GLU A 52 19.61 -0.67 -20.63
N THR A 53 19.12 0.28 -19.83
CA THR A 53 19.22 0.24 -18.36
C THR A 53 18.57 -1.01 -17.78
N ILE A 54 17.34 -1.32 -18.20
CA ILE A 54 16.59 -2.50 -17.73
C ILE A 54 17.30 -3.79 -18.15
N GLN A 55 17.83 -3.83 -19.38
CA GLN A 55 18.55 -4.98 -19.88
C GLN A 55 19.84 -5.24 -19.08
N VAL A 56 20.63 -4.19 -18.79
CA VAL A 56 21.85 -4.29 -17.98
C VAL A 56 21.55 -4.77 -16.56
N MET A 57 20.50 -4.23 -15.92
CA MET A 57 20.11 -4.68 -14.58
C MET A 57 19.71 -6.16 -14.54
N ASN A 58 18.96 -6.62 -15.54
CA ASN A 58 18.55 -8.02 -15.65
C ASN A 58 19.75 -8.95 -15.91
N ASP A 59 20.64 -8.56 -16.83
CA ASP A 59 21.83 -9.34 -17.19
C ASP A 59 22.80 -9.49 -16.01
N ILE A 60 22.95 -8.45 -15.19
CA ILE A 60 23.81 -8.50 -14.00
C ILE A 60 23.13 -9.32 -12.90
N THR A 61 21.85 -9.08 -12.64
CA THR A 61 21.12 -9.82 -11.60
C THR A 61 21.08 -11.32 -11.90
N ALA A 62 20.92 -11.71 -13.18
CA ALA A 62 20.91 -13.11 -13.61
C ALA A 62 22.24 -13.86 -13.41
N GLN A 63 23.35 -13.14 -13.20
CA GLN A 63 24.66 -13.74 -12.89
C GLN A 63 24.77 -14.22 -11.44
N TYR A 64 23.84 -13.79 -10.58
CA TYR A 64 23.87 -14.09 -9.16
C TYR A 64 22.70 -14.98 -8.75
N GLY A 65 22.93 -15.80 -7.71
CA GLY A 65 21.91 -16.69 -7.17
C GLY A 65 20.87 -15.97 -6.31
N ASP A 66 19.80 -16.68 -5.98
CA ASP A 66 18.68 -16.21 -5.16
C ASP A 66 19.07 -15.79 -3.73
N ASN A 67 20.33 -15.94 -3.30
CA ASN A 67 20.86 -15.47 -2.01
C ASN A 67 21.56 -14.09 -2.08
N VAL A 68 21.69 -13.50 -3.27
CA VAL A 68 22.42 -12.24 -3.49
C VAL A 68 21.45 -11.08 -3.75
N ILE A 69 21.76 -9.90 -3.22
CA ILE A 69 21.13 -8.62 -3.56
C ILE A 69 22.12 -7.85 -4.44
N VAL A 70 21.66 -7.31 -5.57
CA VAL A 70 22.47 -6.45 -6.44
C VAL A 70 21.96 -5.02 -6.36
N GLU A 71 22.83 -4.11 -5.95
CA GLU A 71 22.58 -2.68 -5.84
C GLU A 71 23.19 -1.95 -7.03
N PHE A 72 22.40 -1.08 -7.66
CA PHE A 72 22.82 -0.27 -8.81
C PHE A 72 22.78 1.22 -8.44
N SER A 73 23.85 1.95 -8.76
CA SER A 73 23.96 3.39 -8.55
C SER A 73 24.59 4.09 -9.77
N GLY A 74 24.60 5.42 -9.77
CA GLY A 74 25.19 6.25 -10.82
C GLY A 74 24.19 6.91 -11.77
N ASP A 75 24.65 7.89 -12.53
CA ASP A 75 23.86 8.74 -13.44
C ASP A 75 23.78 8.21 -14.89
N GLY A 76 24.54 7.16 -15.20
CA GLY A 76 24.57 6.49 -16.50
C GLY A 76 23.35 5.63 -16.80
N LEU A 77 22.51 5.34 -15.79
CA LEU A 77 21.27 4.57 -15.93
C LEU A 77 20.07 5.52 -16.06
N ALA A 78 19.53 5.72 -17.28
CA ALA A 78 18.46 6.71 -17.50
C ALA A 78 17.19 6.48 -16.68
N ALA A 79 16.88 5.22 -16.34
CA ALA A 79 15.72 4.89 -15.50
C ALA A 79 15.79 5.51 -14.10
N LEU A 80 16.99 5.88 -13.61
CA LEU A 80 17.19 6.60 -12.34
C LEU A 80 17.23 8.13 -12.53
N ALA A 81 17.57 8.62 -13.72
CA ALA A 81 17.81 10.04 -13.97
C ALA A 81 16.58 10.82 -14.44
N ASP A 82 15.59 10.16 -15.06
CA ASP A 82 14.36 10.84 -15.52
C ASP A 82 13.37 11.15 -14.38
N PHE A 83 13.65 10.67 -13.16
CA PHE A 83 12.95 11.01 -11.92
C PHE A 83 13.13 12.50 -11.49
N LYS A 84 14.09 13.22 -12.09
CA LYS A 84 14.49 14.59 -11.68
C LYS A 84 13.82 15.74 -12.44
N LYS A 85 13.04 15.50 -13.50
CA LYS A 85 12.60 16.58 -14.42
C LYS A 85 11.22 17.20 -14.13
N GLY A 86 10.48 16.72 -13.13
CA GLY A 86 9.07 17.08 -12.95
C GLY A 86 8.72 18.09 -11.86
N ILE A 87 9.62 18.42 -10.92
CA ILE A 87 9.21 19.11 -9.68
C ILE A 87 10.19 20.23 -9.30
N MET A 88 9.71 21.46 -9.48
CA MET A 88 10.14 22.75 -8.90
C MET A 88 11.29 23.54 -9.54
N ASP A 89 10.94 24.76 -9.97
CA ASP A 89 11.75 25.81 -10.58
C ASP A 89 12.64 26.57 -9.54
N ARG A 90 13.13 25.87 -8.51
CA ARG A 90 14.17 26.39 -7.62
C ARG A 90 15.23 25.31 -7.37
N PRO A 91 16.53 25.63 -7.45
CA PRO A 91 17.56 24.71 -6.98
C PRO A 91 17.37 24.49 -5.47
N LEU A 92 17.11 23.24 -5.08
CA LEU A 92 17.12 22.79 -3.68
C LEU A 92 18.53 22.97 -3.10
N SER A 93 18.62 23.39 -1.84
CA SER A 93 19.91 23.49 -1.15
C SER A 93 20.51 22.09 -0.91
N GLN A 94 21.82 22.04 -0.67
CA GLN A 94 22.54 20.80 -0.33
C GLN A 94 21.90 20.08 0.89
N GLU A 95 21.41 20.86 1.85
CA GLU A 95 20.74 20.37 3.07
C GLU A 95 19.37 19.75 2.77
N GLU A 96 18.59 20.34 1.85
CA GLU A 96 17.30 19.79 1.42
C GLU A 96 17.46 18.51 0.57
N LEU A 97 18.56 18.39 -0.18
CA LEU A 97 18.94 17.18 -0.93
C LEU A 97 19.36 16.05 0.01
N GLU A 98 20.09 16.35 1.07
CA GLU A 98 20.52 15.39 2.08
C GLU A 98 19.36 14.94 2.96
N GLU A 99 18.45 15.84 3.35
CA GLU A 99 17.20 15.47 4.02
C GLU A 99 16.31 14.59 3.14
N LYS A 100 16.19 14.92 1.85
CA LYS A 100 15.39 14.13 0.93
C LYS A 100 16.02 12.75 0.67
N ALA A 101 17.33 12.68 0.47
CA ALA A 101 18.04 11.41 0.33
C ALA A 101 17.97 10.58 1.62
N ALA A 102 17.99 11.21 2.79
CA ALA A 102 17.81 10.54 4.07
C ALA A 102 16.38 10.02 4.26
N LYS A 103 15.36 10.79 3.85
CA LYS A 103 13.95 10.37 3.82
C LYS A 103 13.73 9.24 2.84
N ASP A 104 14.26 9.34 1.62
CA ASP A 104 14.19 8.30 0.60
C ASP A 104 14.93 7.02 1.06
N ALA A 105 16.09 7.14 1.72
CA ALA A 105 16.82 6.00 2.28
C ALA A 105 16.11 5.37 3.50
N ALA A 106 15.44 6.17 4.33
CA ALA A 106 14.59 5.68 5.42
C ALA A 106 13.35 4.97 4.87
N PHE A 107 12.73 5.55 3.85
CA PHE A 107 11.60 5.01 3.12
C PHE A 107 11.92 3.67 2.44
N GLN A 108 13.11 3.54 1.85
CA GLN A 108 13.59 2.27 1.28
C GLN A 108 13.89 1.21 2.35
N LYS A 109 14.33 1.60 3.55
CA LYS A 109 14.47 0.68 4.69
C LYS A 109 13.13 0.18 5.21
N ASP A 110 12.09 1.00 5.17
CA ASP A 110 10.73 0.67 5.62
C ASP A 110 9.90 -0.09 4.57
N ILE A 111 10.41 -0.24 3.32
CA ILE A 111 9.80 -1.06 2.26
C ILE A 111 10.23 -2.53 2.40
N ILE A 112 10.16 -3.09 3.60
CA ILE A 112 10.36 -4.53 3.79
C ILE A 112 9.34 -5.06 4.78
N HIS A 113 8.21 -5.51 4.25
CA HIS A 113 7.50 -6.70 4.68
C HIS A 113 6.55 -7.13 3.55
N PHE A 114 7.05 -7.96 2.63
CA PHE A 114 6.17 -8.73 1.75
C PHE A 114 5.68 -9.95 2.51
N ASP A 115 4.53 -9.81 3.16
CA ASP A 115 3.73 -10.97 3.54
C ASP A 115 3.29 -11.68 2.25
N ARG A 116 3.50 -13.00 2.21
CA ARG A 116 3.11 -13.91 1.12
C ARG A 116 1.64 -14.29 1.18
N SER A 117 0.85 -13.66 2.05
CA SER A 117 -0.61 -13.60 1.86
C SER A 117 -0.90 -12.90 0.53
N VAL A 118 -2.11 -13.07 0.00
CA VAL A 118 -2.49 -12.67 -1.37
C VAL A 118 -2.50 -11.13 -1.49
N SER A 119 -1.32 -10.50 -1.55
CA SER A 119 -1.12 -9.06 -1.33
C SER A 119 -1.69 -8.17 -2.43
N TYR A 120 -2.03 -8.76 -3.59
CA TYR A 120 -2.77 -8.10 -4.66
C TYR A 120 -4.27 -8.01 -4.40
N LEU A 121 -4.80 -8.70 -3.38
CA LEU A 121 -6.21 -8.54 -3.02
C LEU A 121 -6.44 -7.13 -2.50
N PRO A 122 -7.54 -6.49 -2.93
CA PRO A 122 -7.87 -5.15 -2.47
C PRO A 122 -7.94 -5.08 -0.95
N GLU A 123 -7.25 -4.09 -0.40
CA GLU A 123 -7.52 -3.60 0.95
C GLU A 123 -8.47 -2.41 0.83
N TYR A 124 -9.57 -2.45 1.54
CA TYR A 124 -10.59 -1.42 1.45
C TYR A 124 -10.73 -0.65 2.76
N SER A 125 -10.80 0.67 2.62
CA SER A 125 -10.93 1.59 3.75
C SER A 125 -12.32 1.63 4.36
N GLY A 126 -13.34 1.20 3.61
CA GLY A 126 -14.74 1.41 3.97
C GLY A 126 -15.30 2.74 3.48
N ILE A 127 -14.47 3.59 2.88
CA ILE A 127 -14.90 4.79 2.17
C ILE A 127 -15.17 4.40 0.71
N PHE A 128 -16.42 4.03 0.39
CA PHE A 128 -16.76 3.50 -0.93
C PHE A 128 -16.24 4.34 -2.11
N SER A 129 -16.38 5.67 -2.05
CA SER A 129 -15.91 6.55 -3.12
C SER A 129 -14.39 6.50 -3.30
N ALA A 130 -13.62 6.43 -2.21
CA ALA A 130 -12.17 6.32 -2.25
C ALA A 130 -11.75 4.91 -2.70
N ASP A 131 -12.36 3.88 -2.14
CA ASP A 131 -12.10 2.47 -2.47
C ASP A 131 -12.35 2.18 -3.95
N LYS A 132 -13.45 2.70 -4.50
CA LYS A 132 -13.77 2.59 -5.93
C LYS A 132 -12.78 3.35 -6.81
N ALA A 133 -12.37 4.56 -6.39
CA ALA A 133 -11.39 5.34 -7.14
C ALA A 133 -10.00 4.65 -7.15
N VAL A 134 -9.55 4.09 -6.02
CA VAL A 134 -8.33 3.30 -5.94
C VAL A 134 -8.43 2.06 -6.83
N ALA A 135 -9.50 1.28 -6.70
CA ALA A 135 -9.70 0.06 -7.49
C ALA A 135 -9.74 0.36 -8.99
N ALA A 136 -10.43 1.41 -9.42
CA ALA A 136 -10.48 1.83 -10.82
C ALA A 136 -9.11 2.31 -11.33
N ALA A 137 -8.34 3.02 -10.50
CA ALA A 137 -7.02 3.53 -10.89
C ALA A 137 -6.02 2.41 -11.18
N VAL A 138 -6.07 1.31 -10.42
CA VAL A 138 -5.16 0.17 -10.56
C VAL A 138 -5.70 -0.97 -11.42
N GLU A 139 -6.90 -0.83 -12.00
CA GLU A 139 -7.60 -1.89 -12.73
C GLU A 139 -6.79 -2.45 -13.91
N LYS A 140 -6.01 -1.58 -14.57
CA LYS A 140 -5.15 -1.93 -15.71
C LYS A 140 -3.69 -2.15 -15.33
N SER A 141 -3.33 -1.94 -14.07
CA SER A 141 -1.97 -2.13 -13.58
C SER A 141 -1.66 -3.62 -13.41
N SER A 142 -0.37 -3.95 -13.40
CA SER A 142 0.09 -5.30 -13.09
C SER A 142 -0.25 -5.71 -11.65
N LYS A 143 -0.28 -7.01 -11.37
CA LYS A 143 -0.52 -7.52 -10.00
C LYS A 143 0.48 -6.99 -8.98
N LYS A 144 1.72 -6.73 -9.40
CA LYS A 144 2.77 -6.16 -8.53
C LYS A 144 2.46 -4.71 -8.15
N GLU A 145 2.01 -3.91 -9.10
CA GLU A 145 1.62 -2.51 -8.87
C GLU A 145 0.32 -2.42 -8.06
N GLN A 146 -0.65 -3.29 -8.32
CA GLN A 146 -1.85 -3.43 -7.49
C GLN A 146 -1.48 -3.78 -6.04
N ALA A 147 -0.62 -4.78 -5.85
CA ALA A 147 -0.16 -5.16 -4.52
C ALA A 147 0.57 -4.01 -3.82
N TYR A 148 1.41 -3.26 -4.54
CA TYR A 148 2.06 -2.07 -3.97
C TYR A 148 1.04 -1.06 -3.44
N VAL A 149 0.03 -0.72 -4.24
CA VAL A 149 -1.01 0.25 -3.84
C VAL A 149 -1.82 -0.25 -2.65
N TYR A 150 -2.29 -1.50 -2.67
CA TYR A 150 -3.06 -2.06 -1.55
C TYR A 150 -2.21 -2.25 -0.29
N ASN A 151 -0.91 -2.45 -0.43
CA ASN A 151 0.01 -2.49 0.70
C ASN A 151 0.16 -1.14 1.39
N ILE A 152 0.08 -0.02 0.67
CA ILE A 152 0.03 1.31 1.30
C ILE A 152 -1.17 1.38 2.26
N ILE A 153 -2.35 0.96 1.78
CA ILE A 153 -3.56 1.00 2.60
C ILE A 153 -3.39 0.11 3.84
N ARG A 154 -2.92 -1.12 3.69
CA ARG A 154 -2.88 -2.08 4.82
C ARG A 154 -1.69 -1.90 5.78
N GLN A 155 -0.55 -1.41 5.30
CA GLN A 155 0.69 -1.31 6.09
C GLN A 155 0.98 0.10 6.57
N ASN A 156 0.52 1.14 5.85
CA ASN A 156 0.80 2.53 6.19
C ASN A 156 -0.42 3.25 6.75
N PHE A 157 -1.61 3.02 6.21
CA PHE A 157 -2.81 3.75 6.63
C PHE A 157 -3.61 2.99 7.70
N LEU A 158 -4.09 1.80 7.36
CA LEU A 158 -5.09 1.05 8.12
C LEU A 158 -4.48 -0.18 8.78
N ILE A 159 -3.42 0.02 9.56
CA ILE A 159 -2.81 -1.04 10.35
C ILE A 159 -3.82 -1.62 11.35
N GLU A 160 -3.86 -2.93 11.50
CA GLU A 160 -4.84 -3.56 12.41
C GLU A 160 -4.48 -3.35 13.89
N ASN A 161 -3.18 -3.32 14.19
CA ASN A 161 -2.67 -3.19 15.53
C ASN A 161 -1.42 -2.29 15.57
N SER A 162 -1.39 -1.37 16.53
CA SER A 162 -0.33 -0.39 16.76
C SER A 162 0.46 -0.66 18.04
N SER A 163 0.34 -1.82 18.69
CA SER A 163 0.98 -2.08 19.99
C SER A 163 2.51 -2.03 19.95
N SER A 164 3.09 -2.20 18.77
CA SER A 164 4.53 -2.17 18.53
C SER A 164 5.07 -0.81 18.10
N MET A 165 4.23 0.24 18.05
CA MET A 165 4.64 1.57 17.59
C MET A 165 4.00 2.69 18.42
N THR A 166 4.69 3.82 18.56
CA THR A 166 4.11 5.02 19.19
C THR A 166 3.13 5.74 18.25
N GLU A 167 2.36 6.68 18.79
CA GLU A 167 1.47 7.50 17.96
C GLU A 167 2.27 8.36 16.96
N GLU A 168 3.44 8.86 17.35
CA GLU A 168 4.32 9.62 16.47
C GLU A 168 4.85 8.74 15.32
N GLU A 169 5.29 7.51 15.62
CA GLU A 169 5.70 6.53 14.62
C GLU A 169 4.54 6.17 13.67
N ARG A 170 3.32 6.06 14.21
CA ARG A 170 2.11 5.82 13.40
C ARG A 170 1.81 6.98 12.46
N GLN A 171 1.91 8.23 12.92
CA GLN A 171 1.72 9.42 12.06
C GLN A 171 2.81 9.55 11.00
N ALA A 172 4.06 9.22 11.34
CA ALA A 172 5.15 9.14 10.38
C ALA A 172 4.89 8.04 9.34
N ASN A 173 4.43 6.86 9.75
CA ASN A 173 4.09 5.75 8.86
C ASN A 173 2.94 6.10 7.89
N ILE A 174 1.94 6.87 8.34
CA ILE A 174 0.89 7.38 7.45
C ILE A 174 1.45 8.38 6.45
N SER A 175 2.37 9.24 6.86
CA SER A 175 3.03 10.21 5.97
C SER A 175 3.88 9.50 4.91
N LEU A 176 4.61 8.45 5.32
CA LEU A 176 5.31 7.53 4.43
C LEU A 176 4.36 6.89 3.41
N GLY A 177 3.17 6.48 3.84
CA GLY A 177 2.15 5.95 2.95
C GLY A 177 1.69 6.95 1.89
N MET A 178 1.59 8.24 2.23
CA MET A 178 1.26 9.28 1.25
C MET A 178 2.39 9.49 0.24
N GLU A 179 3.65 9.47 0.66
CA GLU A 179 4.80 9.51 -0.25
C GLU A 179 4.80 8.28 -1.18
N LYS A 180 4.49 7.08 -0.66
CA LYS A 180 4.31 5.87 -1.48
C LYS A 180 3.17 6.02 -2.49
N ALA A 181 2.08 6.71 -2.11
CA ALA A 181 0.95 6.94 -2.99
C ALA A 181 1.32 7.92 -4.11
N GLU A 182 2.06 8.99 -3.82
CA GLU A 182 2.58 9.92 -4.83
C GLU A 182 3.47 9.20 -5.83
N TYR A 183 4.39 8.36 -5.34
CA TYR A 183 5.21 7.49 -6.19
C TYR A 183 4.36 6.59 -7.10
N ALA A 184 3.34 5.92 -6.54
CA ALA A 184 2.44 5.08 -7.33
C ALA A 184 1.68 5.88 -8.39
N ALA A 185 1.20 7.08 -8.03
CA ALA A 185 0.49 7.95 -8.95
C ALA A 185 1.35 8.32 -10.16
N GLU A 186 2.62 8.65 -9.93
CA GLU A 186 3.54 9.02 -11.00
C GLU A 186 3.95 7.84 -11.89
N ASN A 187 4.19 6.67 -11.28
CA ASN A 187 4.84 5.55 -11.97
C ASN A 187 3.86 4.48 -12.49
N PHE A 188 2.73 4.27 -11.81
CA PHE A 188 1.83 3.13 -12.08
C PHE A 188 0.44 3.56 -12.56
N ILE A 189 -0.03 4.74 -12.14
CA ILE A 189 -1.37 5.23 -12.45
C ILE A 189 -1.34 6.10 -13.70
N SER A 190 -2.27 5.83 -14.63
CA SER A 190 -2.45 6.65 -15.83
C SER A 190 -2.80 8.11 -15.49
N ASP A 191 -2.25 9.07 -16.23
CA ASP A 191 -2.44 10.51 -16.03
C ASP A 191 -3.88 10.94 -15.73
N GLY A 192 -4.86 10.41 -16.48
CA GLY A 192 -6.27 10.74 -16.30
C GLY A 192 -6.88 10.32 -14.95
N ASN A 193 -6.26 9.36 -14.26
CA ASN A 193 -6.70 8.83 -12.97
C ASN A 193 -5.85 9.32 -11.78
N ARG A 194 -4.68 9.94 -12.02
CA ARG A 194 -3.74 10.34 -10.96
C ARG A 194 -4.38 11.21 -9.88
N LYS A 195 -5.10 12.26 -10.29
CA LYS A 195 -5.76 13.18 -9.35
C LYS A 195 -6.81 12.47 -8.49
N SER A 196 -7.68 11.69 -9.12
CA SER A 196 -8.72 10.94 -8.40
C SER A 196 -8.13 9.89 -7.45
N PHE A 197 -7.04 9.23 -7.86
CA PHE A 197 -6.29 8.30 -7.02
C PHE A 197 -5.68 8.99 -5.80
N LEU A 198 -4.96 10.10 -5.98
CA LEU A 198 -4.35 10.84 -4.87
C LEU A 198 -5.39 11.40 -3.90
N THR A 199 -6.49 11.96 -4.40
CA THR A 199 -7.60 12.42 -3.54
C THR A 199 -8.23 11.26 -2.75
N ALA A 200 -8.29 10.06 -3.34
CA ALA A 200 -8.76 8.87 -2.64
C ALA A 200 -7.78 8.44 -1.54
N MET A 201 -6.49 8.34 -1.86
CA MET A 201 -5.44 7.99 -0.89
C MET A 201 -5.36 9.01 0.26
N GLU A 202 -5.50 10.31 -0.04
CA GLU A 202 -5.57 11.37 0.97
C GLU A 202 -6.79 11.20 1.89
N SER A 203 -7.95 10.83 1.33
CA SER A 203 -9.16 10.56 2.13
C SER A 203 -8.95 9.38 3.08
N ILE A 204 -8.27 8.32 2.63
CA ILE A 204 -7.94 7.14 3.45
C ILE A 204 -6.88 7.50 4.49
N ALA A 205 -5.90 8.32 4.15
CA ALA A 205 -4.90 8.80 5.10
C ALA A 205 -5.54 9.67 6.19
N LYS A 206 -6.50 10.56 5.86
CA LYS A 206 -7.26 11.33 6.86
C LYS A 206 -8.03 10.43 7.81
N LEU A 207 -8.68 9.38 7.28
CA LEU A 207 -9.31 8.34 8.09
C LEU A 207 -8.30 7.65 9.01
N ALA A 208 -7.14 7.24 8.47
CA ALA A 208 -6.09 6.61 9.23
C ALA A 208 -5.62 7.47 10.40
N ARG A 209 -5.39 8.77 10.16
CA ARG A 209 -4.97 9.72 11.20
C ARG A 209 -5.98 9.83 12.33
N ALA A 210 -7.27 9.80 12.01
CA ALA A 210 -8.37 9.89 12.97
C ALA A 210 -8.63 8.59 13.76
N GLY A 211 -8.01 7.48 13.34
CA GLY A 211 -8.14 6.19 14.00
C GLY A 211 -7.65 6.22 15.44
N LYS A 212 -8.31 5.43 16.31
CA LYS A 212 -8.00 5.33 17.73
C LYS A 212 -7.56 3.92 18.08
N SER A 213 -6.53 3.81 18.90
CA SER A 213 -6.06 2.54 19.42
C SER A 213 -6.74 2.20 20.74
N ASP A 214 -7.11 0.93 20.94
CA ASP A 214 -7.55 0.43 22.25
C ASP A 214 -6.36 0.12 23.18
N SER A 215 -6.62 -0.33 24.41
CA SER A 215 -5.56 -0.65 25.38
C SER A 215 -4.63 -1.80 24.95
N ASN A 216 -5.05 -2.60 23.96
CA ASN A 216 -4.28 -3.72 23.41
C ASN A 216 -3.62 -3.36 22.07
N GLY A 217 -3.71 -2.09 21.65
CA GLY A 217 -3.15 -1.63 20.38
C GLY A 217 -4.07 -1.80 19.19
N ASN A 218 -5.28 -2.35 19.31
CA ASN A 218 -6.14 -2.58 18.14
C ASN A 218 -6.72 -1.26 17.64
N MET A 219 -6.69 -1.07 16.32
CA MET A 219 -7.15 0.18 15.71
C MET A 219 -8.65 0.15 15.38
N ASP A 220 -9.35 1.20 15.80
CA ASP A 220 -10.71 1.53 15.37
C ASP A 220 -10.70 2.81 14.53
N TYR A 221 -11.10 2.69 13.26
CA TYR A 221 -11.17 3.80 12.31
C TYR A 221 -12.57 4.41 12.21
N GLY A 222 -13.55 3.99 13.02
CA GLY A 222 -14.87 4.63 13.09
C GLY A 222 -15.79 4.42 11.87
N VAL A 223 -15.29 3.80 10.81
CA VAL A 223 -16.06 3.42 9.62
C VAL A 223 -16.54 1.98 9.71
N ASN A 224 -17.72 1.73 9.14
CA ASN A 224 -18.20 0.36 8.98
C ASN A 224 -17.27 -0.38 8.02
N LYS A 225 -17.08 -1.70 8.20
CA LYS A 225 -16.41 -2.56 7.20
C LYS A 225 -17.46 -3.03 6.19
N PRO A 226 -17.61 -2.35 5.04
CA PRO A 226 -18.60 -2.75 4.06
C PRO A 226 -18.22 -4.05 3.38
N SER A 227 -19.23 -4.70 2.81
CA SER A 227 -19.02 -5.80 1.88
C SER A 227 -18.97 -5.22 0.48
N TYR A 228 -18.00 -5.62 -0.33
CA TYR A 228 -17.90 -5.19 -1.72
C TYR A 228 -18.15 -6.36 -2.66
N LEU A 229 -18.83 -6.08 -3.77
CA LEU A 229 -18.96 -6.99 -4.90
C LEU A 229 -18.28 -6.38 -6.13
N GLY A 230 -17.75 -7.25 -6.99
CA GLY A 230 -17.02 -6.84 -8.19
C GLY A 230 -15.58 -6.41 -7.91
N HIS A 231 -14.92 -5.89 -8.94
CA HIS A 231 -13.55 -5.38 -8.87
C HIS A 231 -13.41 -4.13 -9.76
N GLY A 232 -12.33 -3.37 -9.55
CA GLY A 232 -11.98 -2.23 -10.40
C GLY A 232 -13.10 -1.18 -10.50
N SER A 233 -13.36 -0.70 -11.71
CA SER A 233 -14.45 0.23 -12.00
C SER A 233 -15.85 -0.32 -11.70
N SER A 234 -16.00 -1.64 -11.66
CA SER A 234 -17.27 -2.35 -11.38
C SER A 234 -17.50 -2.60 -9.89
N LEU A 235 -16.72 -1.98 -9.00
CA LEU A 235 -16.91 -2.12 -7.56
C LEU A 235 -18.29 -1.58 -7.13
N VAL A 236 -19.03 -2.43 -6.43
CA VAL A 236 -20.36 -2.15 -5.86
C VAL A 236 -20.30 -2.31 -4.35
N TYR A 237 -20.74 -1.27 -3.66
CA TYR A 237 -20.95 -1.27 -2.22
C TYR A 237 -22.18 -2.11 -1.86
N THR A 238 -22.03 -2.98 -0.86
CA THR A 238 -23.15 -3.71 -0.26
C THR A 238 -23.12 -3.53 1.25
N THR A 239 -24.30 -3.30 1.82
CA THR A 239 -24.48 -3.14 3.26
C THR A 239 -24.05 -4.41 3.99
N ASN A 240 -23.16 -4.29 4.97
CA ASN A 240 -22.80 -5.41 5.83
C ASN A 240 -23.93 -5.66 6.84
N THR A 241 -24.85 -6.57 6.51
CA THR A 241 -26.05 -6.84 7.32
C THR A 241 -25.71 -7.36 8.72
N VAL A 242 -24.61 -8.10 8.88
CA VAL A 242 -24.17 -8.62 10.19
C VAL A 242 -23.66 -7.48 11.07
N ASP A 243 -22.84 -6.57 10.52
CA ASP A 243 -22.39 -5.38 11.26
C ASP A 243 -23.55 -4.42 11.55
N MET A 244 -24.50 -4.28 10.62
CA MET A 244 -25.73 -3.52 10.85
C MET A 244 -26.51 -4.11 12.03
N MET A 245 -26.69 -5.43 12.09
CA MET A 245 -27.31 -6.10 13.24
C MET A 245 -26.53 -5.81 14.53
N ARG A 246 -25.21 -6.00 14.53
CA ARG A 246 -24.35 -5.72 15.69
C ARG A 246 -24.52 -4.31 16.25
N ARG A 247 -24.59 -3.30 15.37
CA ARG A 247 -24.64 -1.87 15.77
C ARG A 247 -26.04 -1.36 16.07
N MET A 248 -27.07 -1.93 15.44
CA MET A 248 -28.44 -1.43 15.50
C MET A 248 -29.33 -2.31 16.40
N ASP A 249 -28.94 -3.56 16.65
CA ASP A 249 -29.65 -4.55 17.44
C ASP A 249 -28.68 -5.58 18.06
N SER A 250 -27.93 -5.14 19.08
CA SER A 250 -26.91 -5.97 19.72
C SER A 250 -27.45 -7.28 20.30
N SER A 251 -28.70 -7.27 20.79
CA SER A 251 -29.41 -8.47 21.24
C SER A 251 -29.58 -9.49 20.12
N ALA A 252 -30.03 -9.06 18.94
CA ALA A 252 -30.16 -9.96 17.81
C ALA A 252 -28.81 -10.51 17.35
N TYR A 253 -27.76 -9.69 17.44
CA TYR A 253 -26.39 -10.12 17.09
C TYR A 253 -25.84 -11.18 18.04
N GLU A 254 -26.06 -11.06 19.35
CA GLU A 254 -25.68 -12.11 20.32
C GLU A 254 -26.39 -13.43 20.02
N GLU A 255 -27.67 -13.38 19.67
CA GLU A 255 -28.44 -14.58 19.31
C GLU A 255 -27.95 -15.19 17.98
N PHE A 256 -27.67 -14.36 16.98
CA PHE A 256 -27.05 -14.78 15.72
C PHE A 256 -25.73 -15.53 15.95
N GLN A 257 -24.86 -15.02 16.84
CA GLN A 257 -23.61 -15.68 17.20
C GLN A 257 -23.83 -17.03 17.89
N LYS A 258 -24.79 -17.10 18.82
CA LYS A 258 -25.13 -18.35 19.53
C LYS A 258 -25.66 -19.42 18.57
N ILE A 259 -26.46 -19.03 17.58
CA ILE A 259 -26.98 -19.94 16.56
C ILE A 259 -25.84 -20.46 15.68
N GLY A 260 -24.98 -19.56 15.17
CA GLY A 260 -23.87 -19.92 14.28
C GLY A 260 -22.79 -20.79 14.94
N SER A 261 -22.68 -20.75 16.27
CA SER A 261 -21.71 -21.57 17.04
C SER A 261 -22.12 -23.03 17.22
N ARG A 262 -23.33 -23.42 16.77
CA ARG A 262 -23.83 -24.80 16.88
C ARG A 262 -23.30 -25.66 15.73
N LYS A 263 -23.18 -26.98 15.96
CA LYS A 263 -22.92 -27.93 14.89
C LYS A 263 -24.03 -27.82 13.84
N ASP A 264 -23.65 -27.56 12.59
CA ASP A 264 -24.55 -27.30 11.45
C ASP A 264 -25.40 -26.00 11.54
N GLY A 265 -25.09 -25.09 12.47
CA GLY A 265 -25.84 -23.85 12.71
C GLY A 265 -25.72 -22.77 11.64
N ALA A 266 -24.92 -22.99 10.58
CA ALA A 266 -24.68 -22.00 9.53
C ALA A 266 -25.97 -21.64 8.75
N LEU A 267 -26.79 -22.63 8.40
CA LEU A 267 -28.05 -22.40 7.70
C LEU A 267 -29.08 -21.70 8.59
N ASP A 268 -29.13 -22.07 9.88
CA ASP A 268 -30.02 -21.43 10.85
C ASP A 268 -29.61 -19.98 11.11
N ALA A 269 -28.31 -19.70 11.19
CA ALA A 269 -27.80 -18.34 11.34
C ALA A 269 -28.11 -17.47 10.12
N LEU A 270 -27.98 -18.02 8.90
CA LEU A 270 -28.34 -17.32 7.67
C LEU A 270 -29.84 -17.02 7.60
N LYS A 271 -30.69 -17.98 7.98
CA LYS A 271 -32.13 -17.80 8.06
C LYS A 271 -32.48 -16.70 9.08
N TYR A 272 -31.90 -16.77 10.26
CA TYR A 272 -32.09 -15.79 11.32
C TYR A 272 -31.68 -14.36 10.88
N LEU A 273 -30.52 -14.22 10.23
CA LEU A 273 -30.07 -12.94 9.67
C LEU A 273 -31.05 -12.37 8.64
N SER A 274 -31.58 -13.23 7.77
CA SER A 274 -32.55 -12.85 6.73
C SER A 274 -33.88 -12.40 7.34
N ASP A 275 -34.41 -13.18 8.28
CA ASP A 275 -35.67 -12.87 8.96
C ASP A 275 -35.56 -11.57 9.79
N TRP A 276 -34.42 -11.38 10.46
CA TRP A 276 -34.12 -10.14 11.16
C TRP A 276 -34.08 -8.95 10.19
N TYR A 277 -33.36 -9.05 9.08
CA TYR A 277 -33.24 -7.96 8.10
C TYR A 277 -34.61 -7.56 7.52
N ILE A 278 -35.40 -8.54 7.11
CA ILE A 278 -36.77 -8.32 6.60
C ILE A 278 -37.62 -7.61 7.66
N SER A 279 -37.53 -8.05 8.91
CA SER A 279 -38.28 -7.45 10.03
C SER A 279 -37.81 -6.03 10.35
N ALA A 280 -36.51 -5.78 10.31
CA ALA A 280 -35.89 -4.50 10.56
C ALA A 280 -36.30 -3.45 9.51
N VAL A 281 -36.24 -3.82 8.22
CA VAL A 281 -36.67 -2.95 7.11
C VAL A 281 -38.18 -2.70 7.14
N LYS A 282 -38.99 -3.71 7.47
CA LYS A 282 -40.44 -3.53 7.64
C LYS A 282 -40.77 -2.55 8.77
N LYS A 283 -40.06 -2.65 9.90
CA LYS A 283 -40.27 -1.78 11.07
C LYS A 283 -39.75 -0.36 10.81
N ASN A 284 -38.63 -0.23 10.12
CA ASN A 284 -38.02 1.03 9.79
C ASN A 284 -37.43 0.97 8.36
N PRO A 285 -38.17 1.43 7.33
CA PRO A 285 -37.71 1.37 5.94
C PRO A 285 -36.40 2.11 5.67
N SER A 286 -36.04 3.11 6.47
CA SER A 286 -34.79 3.87 6.34
C SER A 286 -33.66 3.35 7.22
N ILE A 287 -33.80 2.18 7.85
CA ILE A 287 -32.76 1.65 8.76
C ILE A 287 -31.42 1.44 8.06
N VAL A 288 -31.44 1.06 6.79
CA VAL A 288 -30.24 0.91 5.95
C VAL A 288 -29.60 2.27 5.74
N ASP A 289 -30.35 3.27 5.27
CA ASP A 289 -29.85 4.64 5.10
C ASP A 289 -29.27 5.22 6.40
N ILE A 290 -29.91 4.96 7.54
CA ILE A 290 -29.46 5.42 8.85
C ILE A 290 -28.12 4.76 9.22
N TYR A 291 -27.98 3.46 8.97
CA TYR A 291 -26.74 2.73 9.23
C TYR A 291 -25.60 3.22 8.32
N GLU A 292 -25.87 3.43 7.04
CA GLU A 292 -24.88 3.85 6.05
C GLU A 292 -24.43 5.30 6.26
N ARG A 293 -25.39 6.20 6.51
CA ARG A 293 -25.14 7.64 6.73
C ARG A 293 -24.20 7.91 7.90
N ARG A 294 -24.13 7.03 8.91
CA ARG A 294 -23.19 7.18 10.03
C ARG A 294 -21.73 7.19 9.56
N SER A 295 -21.36 6.26 8.68
CA SER A 295 -19.98 6.22 8.14
C SER A 295 -19.72 7.42 7.23
N GLU A 296 -20.70 7.81 6.41
CA GLU A 296 -20.57 8.97 5.52
C GLU A 296 -20.42 10.28 6.30
N GLN A 297 -21.19 10.46 7.38
CA GLN A 297 -21.11 11.64 8.25
C GLN A 297 -19.77 11.70 8.98
N TYR A 298 -19.30 10.56 9.50
CA TYR A 298 -17.98 10.48 10.13
C TYR A 298 -16.88 10.86 9.15
N VAL A 299 -16.86 10.28 7.95
CA VAL A 299 -15.87 10.61 6.91
C VAL A 299 -15.98 12.06 6.44
N SER A 300 -17.20 12.59 6.31
CA SER A 300 -17.41 13.99 5.93
C SER A 300 -16.91 14.97 6.99
N ALA A 301 -17.05 14.62 8.27
CA ALA A 301 -16.50 15.42 9.37
C ALA A 301 -14.96 15.45 9.35
N LEU A 302 -14.29 14.43 8.82
CA LEU A 302 -12.84 14.39 8.65
C LEU A 302 -12.33 15.23 7.46
N ARG A 303 -13.24 15.71 6.58
CA ARG A 303 -12.89 16.52 5.40
C ARG A 303 -12.90 18.03 5.66
N ASN A 304 -13.53 18.47 6.75
CA ASN A 304 -13.64 19.87 7.17
C ASN A 304 -12.62 20.18 8.27
#